data_AF-A0A4U5LV27-F1
#
_entry.id   AF-A0A4U5LV27-F1
#
_cell.length_a   1.000
_cell.length_b   1.000
_cell.length_c   1.000
_cell.angle_alpha   90.00
_cell.angle_beta   90.00
_cell.angle_gamma   90.00
#
_symmetry.space_group_name_H-M   'P 1'
#
loop_
_entity.id
_entity.type
_entity.pdbx_description
1 polymer ?
#
loop_
_entity_poly.entity_id
_entity_poly.type
_entity_poly.pdbx_seq_one_letter_code
_entity_poly.pdbx_strand_id
1 'polypeptide(L)'
;MADSLPFGAEYAKSGRASCKGCKEGITQGSLRLSMRRPSPFFDGLQDNWYHFDCFWEKLKNEINEASIKGIENLKWEDTERIKKAISKFEVPPVDIKAEYAKTAAGKCTGCKEKIAKGLMKVGLGKSWYHGGCFPTEEAGYKGTAKE
;
A
#
# COMPACT_ATOMS: atom_id res chain seq x y z
N MET A 1 -18.32 -9.37 -7.69
CA MET A 1 -16.84 -9.34 -7.67
C MET A 1 -16.25 -7.97 -7.30
N ALA A 2 -17.04 -6.88 -7.22
CA ALA A 2 -16.54 -5.56 -6.80
C ALA A 2 -16.09 -5.48 -5.32
N ASP A 3 -16.53 -6.42 -4.48
CA ASP A 3 -16.35 -6.34 -3.03
C ASP A 3 -14.92 -6.63 -2.55
N SER A 4 -14.13 -7.34 -3.35
CA SER A 4 -12.74 -7.73 -3.03
C SER A 4 -11.69 -6.73 -3.51
N LEU A 5 -12.09 -5.59 -4.08
CA LEU A 5 -11.15 -4.61 -4.61
C LEU A 5 -10.42 -3.85 -3.48
N PRO A 6 -9.10 -3.61 -3.61
CA PRO A 6 -8.28 -3.02 -2.55
C PRO A 6 -8.53 -1.52 -2.34
N PHE A 7 -9.10 -0.83 -3.33
CA PHE A 7 -9.39 0.60 -3.25
C PHE A 7 -10.84 0.90 -3.59
N GLY A 8 -11.37 2.01 -3.08
CA GLY A 8 -12.70 2.52 -3.43
C GLY A 8 -12.71 4.01 -3.73
N ALA A 9 -13.69 4.44 -4.50
CA ALA A 9 -13.94 5.85 -4.77
C ALA A 9 -15.45 6.12 -4.73
N GLU A 10 -15.86 7.16 -4.01
CA GLU A 10 -17.25 7.61 -3.97
C GLU A 10 -17.34 9.08 -3.58
N TYR A 11 -18.51 9.69 -3.82
CA TYR A 11 -18.88 10.94 -3.17
C TYR A 11 -19.33 10.66 -1.73
N ALA A 12 -18.86 11.47 -0.79
CA ALA A 12 -19.18 11.31 0.61
C ALA A 12 -20.69 11.41 0.86
N LYS A 13 -21.32 10.30 1.23
CA LYS A 13 -22.76 10.26 1.55
C LYS A 13 -23.14 11.09 2.78
N SER A 14 -22.18 11.34 3.67
CA SER A 14 -22.34 12.07 4.92
C SER A 14 -21.02 12.69 5.35
N GLY A 15 -21.09 13.80 6.09
CA GLY A 15 -19.94 14.50 6.68
C GLY A 15 -19.32 13.84 7.92
N ARG A 16 -19.76 12.63 8.31
CA ARG A 16 -19.30 11.95 9.54
C ARG A 16 -17.96 11.24 9.40
N ALA A 17 -17.44 11.07 8.18
CA ALA A 17 -16.17 10.39 7.97
C ALA A 17 -15.01 11.34 8.21
N SER A 18 -14.00 10.87 8.94
CA SER A 18 -12.73 11.58 9.12
C SER A 18 -11.66 10.97 8.22
N CYS A 19 -10.88 11.83 7.57
CA CYS A 19 -9.76 11.44 6.73
C CYS A 19 -8.67 10.77 7.57
N LYS A 20 -8.25 9.55 7.20
CA LYS A 20 -7.16 8.85 7.90
C LYS A 20 -5.76 9.43 7.62
N GLY A 21 -5.65 10.36 6.66
CA GLY A 21 -4.42 11.07 6.31
C GLY A 21 -4.17 12.29 7.21
N CYS A 22 -5.02 13.31 7.09
CA CYS A 22 -4.90 14.58 7.83
C CYS A 22 -5.71 14.63 9.14
N LYS A 23 -6.57 13.64 9.40
CA LYS A 23 -7.49 13.57 10.56
C LYS A 23 -8.63 14.60 10.56
N GLU A 24 -8.79 15.38 9.49
CA GLU A 24 -9.90 16.31 9.34
C GLU A 24 -11.17 15.64 8.82
N GLY A 25 -12.32 16.30 8.99
CA GLY A 25 -13.60 15.84 8.47
C GLY A 25 -13.65 15.84 6.95
N ILE A 26 -14.35 14.86 6.37
CA ILE A 26 -14.64 14.80 4.93
C ILE A 26 -16.07 15.31 4.73
N THR A 27 -16.22 16.45 4.06
CA THR A 27 -17.52 17.08 3.81
C THR A 27 -18.42 16.20 2.95
N GLN A 28 -19.74 16.22 3.22
CA GLN A 28 -20.72 15.53 2.39
C GLN A 28 -20.68 16.05 0.94
N GLY A 29 -20.82 15.14 -0.02
CA GLY A 29 -20.77 15.45 -1.45
C GLY A 29 -19.36 15.59 -2.03
N SER A 30 -18.32 15.64 -1.19
CA SER A 30 -16.93 15.69 -1.67
C SER A 30 -16.46 14.33 -2.17
N LEU A 31 -15.63 14.33 -3.22
CA LEU A 31 -14.94 13.13 -3.69
C LEU A 31 -13.98 12.62 -2.62
N ARG A 32 -14.12 11.35 -2.26
CA ARG A 32 -13.23 10.67 -1.31
C ARG A 32 -12.80 9.31 -1.85
N LEU A 33 -11.60 8.91 -1.46
CA LEU A 33 -10.99 7.63 -1.83
C LEU A 33 -10.85 6.77 -0.58
N SER A 34 -10.99 5.45 -0.72
CA SER A 34 -10.76 4.50 0.36
C SER A 34 -9.63 3.54 0.05
N MET A 35 -8.84 3.23 1.07
CA MET A 35 -8.02 2.02 1.09
C MET A 35 -8.75 0.97 1.90
N ARG A 36 -9.10 -0.14 1.25
CA ARG A 36 -9.76 -1.26 1.90
C ARG A 36 -8.75 -2.18 2.53
N ARG A 37 -8.95 -2.45 3.81
CA ARG A 37 -8.10 -3.34 4.60
C ARG A 37 -8.97 -4.40 5.27
N PRO A 38 -8.46 -5.61 5.50
CA PRO A 38 -9.17 -6.59 6.30
C PRO A 38 -9.50 -5.99 7.68
N SER A 39 -10.76 -6.08 8.06
CA SER A 39 -11.23 -5.58 9.35
C SER A 39 -10.82 -6.54 10.47
N PRO A 40 -10.32 -6.05 11.61
CA PRO A 40 -10.11 -6.90 12.78
C PRO A 40 -11.42 -7.25 13.51
N PHE A 41 -12.55 -6.60 13.17
CA PHE A 41 -13.82 -6.72 13.90
C PHE A 41 -14.86 -7.60 13.19
N PHE A 42 -14.73 -7.79 11.88
CA PHE A 42 -15.68 -8.58 11.09
C PHE A 42 -14.96 -9.24 9.91
N ASP A 43 -15.52 -10.32 9.41
CA ASP A 43 -15.01 -11.01 8.23
C ASP A 43 -15.35 -10.18 6.98
N GLY A 44 -14.41 -9.36 6.54
CA GLY A 44 -14.58 -8.48 5.39
C GLY A 44 -13.58 -7.33 5.32
N LEU A 45 -13.74 -6.50 4.30
CA LEU A 45 -12.91 -5.31 4.09
C LEU A 45 -13.57 -4.09 4.72
N GLN A 46 -12.78 -3.30 5.44
CA GLN A 46 -13.16 -2.00 5.96
C GLN A 46 -12.54 -0.88 5.12
N ASP A 47 -13.38 0.05 4.67
CA ASP A 47 -12.96 1.26 3.98
C ASP A 47 -12.33 2.27 4.95
N ASN A 48 -11.03 2.53 4.76
CA ASN A 48 -10.37 3.68 5.38
C ASN A 48 -10.47 4.86 4.42
N TRP A 49 -11.30 5.85 4.76
CA TRP A 49 -11.53 7.03 3.92
C TRP A 49 -10.42 8.08 4.02
N TYR A 50 -10.12 8.69 2.88
CA TYR A 50 -9.16 9.77 2.70
C TYR A 50 -9.78 10.85 1.80
N HIS A 51 -9.35 12.11 1.98
CA HIS A 51 -9.55 13.12 0.93
C HIS A 51 -8.80 12.71 -0.33
N PHE A 52 -9.23 13.26 -1.47
CA PHE A 52 -8.60 12.98 -2.77
C PHE A 52 -7.06 13.15 -2.73
N ASP A 53 -6.58 14.27 -2.19
CA ASP A 53 -5.15 14.58 -2.14
C ASP A 53 -4.40 13.68 -1.14
N CYS A 54 -4.93 13.58 0.08
CA CYS A 54 -4.35 12.78 1.16
C CYS A 54 -4.24 11.28 0.82
N PHE A 55 -5.05 10.79 -0.10
CA PHE A 55 -4.97 9.40 -0.56
C PHE A 55 -3.62 9.12 -1.22
N TRP A 56 -3.19 9.98 -2.15
CA TRP A 56 -1.95 9.82 -2.90
C TRP A 56 -0.71 9.93 -2.01
N GLU A 57 -0.76 10.78 -0.98
CA GLU A 57 0.32 10.90 0.01
C GLU A 57 0.52 9.64 0.87
N LYS A 58 -0.55 8.84 1.03
CA LYS A 58 -0.53 7.64 1.88
C LYS A 58 -0.47 6.33 1.10
N LEU A 59 -0.69 6.39 -0.21
CA LEU A 59 -0.62 5.24 -1.08
C LEU A 59 0.83 4.72 -1.15
N LYS A 60 1.00 3.42 -0.97
CA LYS A 60 2.30 2.72 -1.03
C LYS A 60 2.31 1.55 -2.00
N ASN A 61 1.18 1.31 -2.65
CA ASN A 61 0.92 0.15 -3.47
C ASN A 61 0.59 0.62 -4.88
N GLU A 62 0.81 -0.24 -5.86
CA GLU A 62 0.31 -0.03 -7.21
C GLU A 62 -1.21 0.12 -7.21
N ILE A 63 -1.69 1.05 -8.03
CA ILE A 63 -3.11 1.34 -8.18
C ILE A 63 -3.44 1.40 -9.67
N ASN A 64 -4.55 0.79 -10.04
CA ASN A 64 -5.10 0.82 -11.39
C ASN A 64 -6.58 1.18 -11.32
N GLU A 65 -7.14 1.66 -12.43
CA GLU A 65 -8.57 1.97 -12.52
C GLU A 65 -9.46 0.77 -12.17
N ALA A 66 -9.07 -0.43 -12.59
CA ALA A 66 -9.76 -1.69 -12.29
C ALA A 66 -9.67 -2.09 -10.82
N SER A 67 -8.70 -1.57 -10.07
CA SER A 67 -8.50 -1.87 -8.64
C SER A 67 -9.36 -1.00 -7.71
N ILE A 68 -10.15 -0.06 -8.28
CA ILE A 68 -10.97 0.90 -7.54
C ILE A 68 -12.45 0.56 -7.73
N LYS A 69 -13.17 0.11 -6.68
CA LYS A 69 -14.64 -0.01 -6.76
C LYS A 69 -15.30 1.37 -6.68
N GLY A 70 -16.33 1.57 -7.49
CA GLY A 70 -17.15 2.79 -7.48
C GLY A 70 -16.70 3.86 -8.48
N ILE A 71 -15.58 3.66 -9.19
CA ILE A 71 -15.10 4.62 -10.20
C ILE A 71 -16.10 4.85 -11.34
N GLU A 72 -16.87 3.81 -11.71
CA GLU A 72 -17.95 3.89 -12.72
C GLU A 72 -19.13 4.78 -12.29
N ASN A 73 -19.32 5.01 -10.98
CA ASN A 73 -20.40 5.82 -10.44
C ASN A 73 -20.01 7.30 -10.28
N LEU A 74 -18.78 7.66 -10.62
CA LEU A 74 -18.29 9.04 -10.57
C LEU A 74 -18.60 9.79 -11.85
N LYS A 75 -18.64 11.12 -11.76
CA LYS A 75 -18.69 11.97 -12.95
C LYS A 75 -17.43 11.76 -13.79
N TRP A 76 -17.58 11.89 -15.10
CA TRP A 76 -16.48 11.72 -16.05
C TRP A 76 -15.26 12.60 -15.68
N GLU A 77 -15.48 13.84 -15.25
CA GLU A 77 -14.45 14.79 -14.82
C GLU A 77 -13.61 14.24 -13.64
N ASP A 78 -14.27 13.66 -12.64
CA ASP A 78 -13.60 13.09 -11.47
C ASP A 78 -12.89 11.77 -11.81
N THR A 79 -13.47 10.97 -12.70
CA THR A 79 -12.83 9.75 -13.22
C THR A 79 -11.55 10.08 -13.98
N GLU A 80 -11.57 11.09 -14.85
CA GLU A 80 -10.36 11.57 -15.53
C GLU A 80 -9.32 12.11 -14.56
N ARG A 81 -9.77 12.83 -13.52
CA ARG A 81 -8.88 13.33 -12.47
C ARG A 81 -8.17 12.19 -11.73
N ILE A 82 -8.88 11.11 -11.41
CA ILE A 82 -8.29 9.90 -10.83
C ILE A 82 -7.30 9.26 -11.81
N LYS A 83 -7.67 9.07 -13.09
CA LYS A 83 -6.78 8.48 -14.10
C LYS A 83 -5.48 9.27 -14.27
N LYS A 84 -5.56 10.60 -14.32
CA LYS A 84 -4.38 11.49 -14.37
C LYS A 84 -3.53 11.35 -13.10
N ALA A 85 -4.16 11.25 -11.93
CA ALA A 85 -3.43 11.06 -10.69
C ALA A 85 -2.74 9.69 -10.62
N ILE A 86 -3.38 8.61 -11.09
CA ILE A 86 -2.76 7.28 -11.24
C ILE A 86 -1.55 7.35 -12.16
N SER A 87 -1.69 7.98 -13.34
CA SER A 87 -0.59 8.09 -14.30
C SER A 87 0.59 8.93 -13.79
N LYS A 88 0.33 9.87 -12.88
CA LYS A 88 1.36 10.70 -12.23
C LYS A 88 1.97 10.00 -11.01
N PHE A 89 1.25 9.06 -10.40
CA PHE A 89 1.68 8.41 -9.18
C PHE A 89 2.70 7.32 -9.51
N GLU A 90 3.95 7.58 -9.15
CA GLU A 90 5.00 6.56 -9.11
C GLU A 90 5.01 5.91 -7.73
N VAL A 91 5.01 4.58 -7.69
CA VAL A 91 5.06 3.85 -6.42
C VAL A 91 6.39 4.19 -5.74
N PRO A 92 6.37 4.69 -4.49
CA PRO A 92 7.60 5.05 -3.81
C PRO A 92 8.50 3.81 -3.70
N PRO A 93 9.81 3.95 -3.96
CA PRO A 93 10.74 2.83 -3.90
C PRO A 93 10.67 2.19 -2.50
N VAL A 94 10.51 0.87 -2.46
CA VAL A 94 10.56 0.15 -1.20
C VAL A 94 11.95 0.27 -0.59
N ASP A 95 12.02 0.66 0.68
CA ASP A 95 13.29 0.82 1.40
C ASP A 95 13.86 -0.57 1.72
N ILE A 96 14.69 -1.08 0.80
CA ILE A 96 15.39 -2.35 0.93
C ILE A 96 16.78 -2.07 1.50
N LYS A 97 17.11 -2.68 2.65
CA LYS A 97 18.41 -2.54 3.30
C LYS A 97 19.18 -3.86 3.27
N ALA A 98 20.39 -3.88 2.73
CA ALA A 98 21.27 -5.03 2.85
C ALA A 98 22.38 -4.73 3.87
N GLU A 99 22.53 -5.57 4.89
CA GLU A 99 23.63 -5.48 5.84
C GLU A 99 24.08 -6.88 6.31
N TYR A 100 25.32 -6.99 6.79
CA TYR A 100 25.78 -8.21 7.46
C TYR A 100 25.26 -8.25 8.90
N ALA A 101 24.80 -9.43 9.33
CA ALA A 101 24.29 -9.62 10.69
C ALA A 101 25.40 -9.40 11.73
N LYS A 102 25.30 -8.29 12.49
CA LYS A 102 26.24 -7.97 13.58
C LYS A 102 26.13 -8.96 14.76
N THR A 103 24.96 -9.57 14.93
CA THR A 103 24.65 -10.55 15.99
C THR A 103 23.81 -11.71 15.43
N ALA A 104 23.87 -12.88 16.07
CA ALA A 104 23.12 -14.08 15.68
C ALA A 104 21.66 -14.09 16.20
N ALA A 105 21.14 -12.92 16.58
CA ALA A 105 19.81 -12.79 17.19
C ALA A 105 18.70 -12.51 16.16
N GLY A 106 19.05 -12.15 14.92
CA GLY A 106 18.07 -11.88 13.86
C GLY A 106 17.35 -13.17 13.44
N LYS A 107 16.02 -13.14 13.34
CA LYS A 107 15.21 -14.24 12.80
C LYS A 107 14.79 -13.89 11.38
N CYS A 108 14.97 -14.81 10.44
CA CYS A 108 14.51 -14.66 9.07
C CYS A 108 12.98 -14.74 9.02
N THR A 109 12.32 -13.77 8.40
CA THR A 109 10.87 -13.74 8.24
C THR A 109 10.38 -14.78 7.23
N GLY A 110 11.21 -15.17 6.25
CA GLY A 110 10.89 -16.21 5.26
C GLY A 110 10.90 -17.62 5.84
N CYS A 111 12.06 -18.10 6.31
CA CYS A 111 12.22 -19.48 6.80
C CYS A 111 12.03 -19.65 8.32
N LYS A 112 11.87 -18.56 9.07
CA LYS A 112 11.78 -18.56 10.55
C LYS A 112 13.05 -19.03 11.28
N GLU A 113 14.15 -19.27 10.58
CA GLU A 113 15.43 -19.67 11.19
C GLU A 113 16.26 -18.47 11.63
N LYS A 114 17.27 -18.72 12.47
CA LYS A 114 18.20 -17.68 12.93
C LYS A 114 19.15 -17.28 11.80
N ILE A 115 19.42 -15.99 11.69
CA ILE A 115 20.42 -15.40 10.81
C ILE A 115 21.73 -15.38 11.60
N ALA A 116 22.69 -16.23 11.21
CA ALA A 116 23.98 -16.30 11.89
C ALA A 116 24.76 -14.98 11.75
N LYS A 117 25.58 -14.67 12.76
CA LYS A 117 26.48 -13.52 12.74
C LYS A 117 27.42 -13.61 11.54
N GLY A 118 27.59 -12.50 10.81
CA GLY A 118 28.44 -12.43 9.63
C GLY A 118 27.77 -12.87 8.32
N LEU A 119 26.55 -13.43 8.36
CA LEU A 119 25.78 -13.69 7.14
C LEU A 119 25.06 -12.43 6.66
N MET A 120 24.96 -12.28 5.34
CA MET A 120 24.22 -11.20 4.71
C MET A 120 22.72 -11.37 4.98
N LYS A 121 22.10 -10.32 5.51
CA LYS A 121 20.65 -10.21 5.67
C LYS A 121 20.11 -9.03 4.87
N VAL A 122 18.92 -9.21 4.32
CA VAL A 122 18.21 -8.20 3.55
C VAL A 122 16.95 -7.83 4.33
N GLY A 123 16.71 -6.53 4.50
CA GLY A 123 15.60 -5.96 5.23
C GLY A 123 14.59 -5.34 4.26
N LEU A 124 13.31 -5.62 4.47
CA LEU A 124 12.18 -4.96 3.83
C LEU A 124 11.33 -4.32 4.92
N GLY A 125 11.44 -3.00 5.10
CA GLY A 125 10.78 -2.31 6.21
C GLY A 125 11.25 -2.80 7.60
N LYS A 126 10.38 -3.52 8.32
CA LYS A 126 10.68 -4.09 9.67
C LYS A 126 11.07 -5.58 9.63
N SER A 127 10.96 -6.23 8.48
CA SER A 127 11.23 -7.66 8.32
C SER A 127 12.66 -7.88 7.84
N TRP A 128 13.32 -8.94 8.33
CA TRP A 128 14.68 -9.31 7.95
C TRP A 128 14.68 -10.71 7.35
N TYR A 129 15.45 -10.91 6.29
CA TYR A 129 15.54 -12.16 5.53
C TYR A 129 17.01 -12.56 5.37
N HIS A 130 17.29 -13.86 5.22
CA HIS A 130 18.60 -14.28 4.69
C HIS A 130 18.77 -13.78 3.26
N GLY A 131 20.02 -13.64 2.80
CA GLY A 131 20.31 -13.21 1.42
C GLY A 131 19.57 -14.02 0.33
N GLY A 132 19.40 -15.33 0.53
CA GLY A 132 18.66 -16.21 -0.39
C GLY A 132 17.18 -16.39 -0.09
N CYS A 133 16.67 -15.85 1.03
CA CYS A 133 15.25 -15.98 1.43
C CYS A 133 14.48 -14.67 1.24
N PHE A 134 15.08 -13.67 0.58
CA PHE A 134 14.43 -12.39 0.34
C PHE A 134 13.39 -12.53 -0.79
N PRO A 135 12.13 -12.10 -0.60
CA PRO A 135 11.10 -12.20 -1.62
C PRO A 135 11.34 -11.13 -2.70
N THR A 136 12.18 -11.45 -3.68
CA THR A 136 12.55 -10.55 -4.78
C THR A 136 11.36 -10.20 -5.68
N GLU A 137 10.41 -11.12 -5.85
CA GLU A 137 9.21 -10.94 -6.69
C GLU A 137 8.17 -10.00 -6.05
N GLU A 138 7.96 -10.09 -4.73
CA GLU A 138 6.99 -9.26 -4.01
C GLU A 138 7.51 -7.86 -3.68
N ALA A 139 8.84 -7.68 -3.64
CA ALA A 139 9.47 -6.41 -3.32
C ALA A 139 9.63 -5.49 -4.55
N GLY A 140 9.21 -5.89 -5.75
CA GLY A 140 9.38 -5.09 -6.97
C GLY A 140 10.86 -4.79 -7.30
N TYR A 141 11.80 -5.56 -6.74
CA TYR A 141 13.23 -5.35 -6.91
C TYR A 141 13.69 -5.94 -8.23
N LYS A 142 13.85 -5.10 -9.27
CA LYS A 142 14.62 -5.44 -10.46
C LYS A 142 16.10 -5.33 -10.11
N GLY A 143 16.72 -6.46 -9.76
CA GLY A 143 18.13 -6.48 -9.40
C GLY A 143 19.02 -5.92 -10.50
N THR A 144 19.92 -5.00 -10.14
CA THR A 144 21.06 -4.63 -10.97
C THR A 144 22.11 -5.74 -10.89
N ALA A 145 21.82 -6.91 -11.44
CA ALA A 145 22.87 -7.89 -11.71
C ALA A 145 23.70 -7.32 -12.86
N LYS A 146 24.85 -6.71 -12.54
CA LYS A 146 25.95 -6.65 -13.50
C LYS A 146 26.51 -8.06 -13.60
N GLU A 147 26.38 -8.60 -14.79
CA GLU A 147 27.00 -9.84 -15.27
C GLU A 147 28.51 -9.85 -14.98
#